data_AF-A0A1V4CX61-F1
#
_entry.id   AF-A0A1V4CX61-F1
#
_cell.length_a   1.000
_cell.length_b   1.000
_cell.length_c   1.000
_cell.angle_alpha   90.00
_cell.angle_beta   90.00
_cell.angle_gamma   90.00
#
_symmetry.space_group_name_H-M   'P 1'
#
loop_
_entity.id
_entity.type
_entity.pdbx_description
1 polymer ?
#
loop_
_entity_poly.entity_id
_entity_poly.type
_entity_poly.pdbx_seq_one_letter_code
_entity_poly.pdbx_strand_id
1 'polypeptide(L)'
;MGPGICHALGLMMLAITEWVRADLKDATSVASHAYLKDMIELAGSLADTDWYKPVVDLYDKVSFGEPRAALWAAVFMALVVRLNRHGPEEAQRVLSWVAAAYCLLATLALLPYLAAPGAGVILLLALSGGLVNVATR
;
A
#
# COMPACT_ATOMS: atom_id res chain seq x y z
N MET A 1 -7.52 -2.05 -15.85
CA MET A 1 -6.77 -2.77 -14.79
C MET A 1 -7.77 -3.54 -13.95
N GLY A 2 -7.57 -4.85 -13.73
CA GLY A 2 -8.42 -5.62 -12.83
C GLY A 2 -8.07 -5.37 -11.35
N PRO A 3 -8.95 -5.74 -10.39
CA PRO A 3 -8.73 -5.50 -8.96
C PRO A 3 -7.41 -6.12 -8.44
N GLY A 4 -6.91 -7.18 -9.07
CA GLY A 4 -5.64 -7.83 -8.69
C GLY A 4 -4.41 -6.90 -8.71
N ILE A 5 -4.32 -5.97 -9.67
CA ILE A 5 -3.18 -5.03 -9.72
C ILE A 5 -3.23 -4.08 -8.52
N CYS A 6 -4.42 -3.54 -8.21
CA CYS A 6 -4.58 -2.65 -7.07
C CYS A 6 -4.26 -3.36 -5.75
N HIS A 7 -4.62 -4.63 -5.60
CA HIS A 7 -4.26 -5.41 -4.42
C HIS A 7 -2.76 -5.67 -4.31
N ALA A 8 -2.08 -5.93 -5.43
CA ALA A 8 -0.62 -6.07 -5.44
C ALA A 8 0.06 -4.76 -5.03
N LEU A 9 -0.45 -3.61 -5.50
CA LEU A 9 0.02 -2.29 -5.08
C LEU A 9 -0.20 -2.05 -3.58
N GLY A 10 -1.39 -2.37 -3.06
CA GLY A 10 -1.69 -2.26 -1.63
C GLY A 10 -0.81 -3.14 -0.75
N LEU A 11 -0.58 -4.40 -1.18
CA LEU A 11 0.31 -5.32 -0.49
C LEU A 11 1.76 -4.84 -0.51
N MET A 12 2.24 -4.34 -1.64
CA MET A 12 3.57 -3.75 -1.76
C MET A 12 3.71 -2.56 -0.81
N MET A 13 2.73 -1.65 -0.81
CA MET A 13 2.74 -0.47 0.05
C MET A 13 2.68 -0.83 1.53
N LEU A 14 1.91 -1.85 1.89
CA LEU A 14 1.89 -2.39 3.25
C LEU A 14 3.27 -2.92 3.66
N ALA A 15 3.94 -3.69 2.79
CA ALA A 15 5.26 -4.22 3.09
C ALA A 15 6.30 -3.11 3.29
N ILE A 16 6.28 -2.08 2.43
CA ILE A 16 7.21 -0.94 2.51
C ILE A 16 6.97 -0.15 3.80
N THR A 17 5.71 0.22 4.09
CA THR A 17 5.38 1.01 5.29
C THR A 17 5.69 0.26 6.58
N GLU A 18 5.47 -1.06 6.63
CA GLU A 18 5.84 -1.88 7.79
C GLU A 18 7.35 -2.04 7.94
N TRP A 19 8.09 -2.16 6.84
CA TRP A 19 9.55 -2.18 6.87
C TRP A 19 10.12 -0.87 7.41
N VAL A 20 9.69 0.28 6.87
CA VAL A 20 10.10 1.60 7.36
C VAL A 20 9.77 1.75 8.86
N ARG A 21 8.58 1.32 9.28
CA ARG A 21 8.17 1.37 10.69
C ARG A 21 9.06 0.50 11.58
N ALA A 22 9.45 -0.69 11.13
CA ALA A 22 10.31 -1.58 11.87
C ALA A 22 11.75 -1.02 11.97
N ASP A 23 12.28 -0.51 10.87
CA ASP A 23 13.62 0.10 10.80
C ASP A 23 13.74 1.30 11.76
N LEU A 24 12.75 2.19 11.73
CA LEU A 24 12.68 3.35 12.64
C LEU A 24 12.57 2.96 14.13
N LYS A 25 12.08 1.75 14.45
CA LYS A 25 11.92 1.28 15.83
C LYS A 25 13.25 0.78 16.42
N ASP A 26 14.13 0.24 15.58
CA ASP A 26 15.42 -0.35 15.99
C ASP A 26 16.60 0.64 15.90
N ALA A 27 16.30 1.93 15.71
CA ALA A 27 17.28 2.98 15.43
C ALA A 27 18.25 3.25 16.60
N THR A 28 19.43 2.63 16.55
CA THR A 28 20.59 2.95 17.39
C THR A 28 21.63 3.85 16.70
N SER A 29 21.50 4.15 15.40
CA SER A 29 22.33 5.15 14.71
C SER A 29 21.59 5.86 13.57
N VAL A 30 21.88 7.15 13.38
CA VAL A 30 21.21 8.03 12.38
C VAL A 30 21.71 7.76 10.94
N ALA A 31 22.88 7.12 10.78
CA ALA A 31 23.50 6.87 9.47
C ALA A 31 22.77 5.79 8.62
N SER A 32 21.89 4.99 9.21
CA SER A 32 21.17 3.90 8.52
C SER A 32 19.93 4.34 7.74
N HIS A 33 19.49 5.61 7.87
CA HIS A 33 18.19 6.06 7.35
C HIS A 33 18.31 7.03 6.17
N ALA A 34 19.32 6.86 5.31
CA ALA A 34 19.55 7.74 4.15
C ALA A 34 18.30 7.91 3.26
N TYR A 35 17.47 6.87 3.18
CA TYR A 35 16.22 6.86 2.42
C TYR A 35 15.18 7.87 2.91
N LEU A 36 15.24 8.32 4.18
CA LEU A 36 14.31 9.33 4.70
C LEU A 36 14.46 10.67 3.98
N LYS A 37 15.69 11.01 3.58
CA LYS A 37 15.95 12.21 2.79
C LYS A 37 15.18 12.13 1.47
N ASP A 38 15.30 11.01 0.77
CA ASP A 38 14.64 10.80 -0.53
C ASP A 38 13.10 10.78 -0.37
N MET A 39 12.59 10.22 0.73
CA MET A 39 11.16 10.29 1.06
C MET A 39 10.68 11.73 1.25
N ILE A 40 11.45 12.55 1.98
CA ILE A 40 11.10 13.96 2.24
C ILE A 40 11.16 14.78 0.94
N GLU A 41 12.19 14.59 0.12
CA GLU A 41 12.32 15.26 -1.18
C GLU A 41 11.16 14.90 -2.11
N LEU A 42 10.80 13.61 -2.18
CA LEU A 42 9.66 13.16 -2.97
C LEU A 42 8.34 13.75 -2.43
N ALA A 43 8.13 13.75 -1.12
CA ALA A 43 6.96 14.37 -0.50
C ALA A 43 6.86 15.87 -0.81
N GLY A 44 7.98 16.59 -0.77
CA GLY A 44 8.05 18.00 -1.16
C GLY A 44 7.64 18.21 -2.61
N SER A 45 8.20 17.43 -3.54
CA SER A 45 7.84 17.53 -4.96
C SER A 45 6.37 17.21 -5.26
N LEU A 46 5.77 16.29 -4.49
CA LEU A 46 4.35 15.95 -4.62
C LEU A 46 3.45 17.01 -4.01
N ALA A 47 3.89 17.69 -2.94
CA ALA A 47 3.15 18.79 -2.33
C ALA A 47 2.97 19.99 -3.28
N ASP A 48 3.88 20.17 -4.23
CA ASP A 48 3.79 21.18 -5.29
C ASP A 48 2.77 20.82 -6.40
N THR A 49 2.12 19.64 -6.32
CA THR A 49 1.08 19.21 -7.27
C THR A 49 -0.33 19.38 -6.70
N ASP A 50 -1.26 19.87 -7.52
CA ASP A 50 -2.64 20.17 -7.08
C ASP A 50 -3.47 18.93 -6.72
N TRP A 51 -3.04 17.72 -7.11
CA TRP A 51 -3.81 16.49 -6.94
C TRP A 51 -3.44 15.70 -5.67
N TYR A 52 -2.21 15.84 -5.19
CA TYR A 52 -1.68 14.97 -4.14
C TYR A 52 -2.32 15.22 -2.78
N LYS A 53 -2.46 16.49 -2.38
CA LYS A 53 -3.08 16.85 -1.10
C LYS A 53 -4.53 16.33 -0.98
N PRO A 54 -5.43 16.53 -1.97
CA PRO A 54 -6.76 15.92 -1.94
C PRO A 54 -6.76 14.39 -1.78
N VAL A 55 -5.79 13.70 -2.37
CA VAL A 55 -5.64 12.24 -2.25
C VAL A 55 -5.26 11.83 -0.83
N VAL A 56 -4.29 12.52 -0.21
CA VAL A 56 -3.88 12.28 1.19
C VAL A 56 -5.05 12.58 2.13
N ASP A 57 -5.72 13.72 1.96
CA ASP A 57 -6.87 14.11 2.79
C ASP A 57 -8.02 13.08 2.69
N LEU A 58 -8.29 12.58 1.48
CA LEU A 58 -9.28 11.53 1.26
C LEU A 58 -8.86 10.24 1.95
N TYR A 59 -7.60 9.83 1.81
CA TYR A 59 -7.05 8.63 2.44
C TYR A 59 -7.17 8.69 3.96
N ASP A 60 -6.79 9.80 4.60
CA ASP A 60 -6.91 9.99 6.05
C ASP A 60 -8.37 9.91 6.50
N LYS A 61 -9.28 10.55 5.75
CA LYS A 61 -10.71 10.55 6.05
C LYS A 61 -11.33 9.15 6.01
N VAL A 62 -11.05 8.38 4.95
CA VAL A 62 -11.61 7.02 4.81
C VAL A 62 -10.89 5.97 5.67
N SER A 63 -9.74 6.34 6.24
CA SER A 63 -9.00 5.51 7.20
C SER A 63 -9.45 5.70 8.64
N PHE A 64 -10.37 6.63 8.91
CA PHE A 64 -10.93 6.88 10.25
C PHE A 64 -9.87 7.16 11.33
N GLY A 65 -8.77 7.82 10.96
CA GLY A 65 -7.64 8.10 11.86
C GLY A 65 -6.69 6.92 12.09
N GLU A 66 -6.95 5.76 11.49
CA GLU A 66 -6.15 4.53 11.63
C GLU A 66 -5.63 4.02 10.26
N PRO A 67 -4.84 4.82 9.50
CA PRO A 67 -4.40 4.50 8.13
C PRO A 67 -3.66 3.17 8.04
N ARG A 68 -2.85 2.85 9.05
CA ARG A 68 -2.15 1.56 9.14
C ARG A 68 -3.13 0.39 9.25
N ALA A 69 -4.05 0.44 10.21
CA ALA A 69 -4.99 -0.65 10.43
C ALA A 69 -5.92 -0.84 9.23
N ALA A 70 -6.35 0.26 8.61
CA ALA A 70 -7.18 0.23 7.43
C ALA A 70 -6.45 -0.35 6.19
N LEU A 71 -5.15 -0.06 5.99
CA LEU A 71 -4.35 -0.70 4.95
C LEU A 71 -4.17 -2.21 5.18
N TRP A 72 -3.88 -2.61 6.42
CA TRP A 72 -3.87 -4.03 6.80
C TRP A 72 -5.21 -4.71 6.49
N ALA A 73 -6.33 -4.09 6.89
CA ALA A 73 -7.67 -4.63 6.67
C ALA A 73 -7.98 -4.78 5.18
N ALA A 74 -7.63 -3.79 4.34
CA ALA A 74 -7.84 -3.85 2.90
C ALA A 74 -7.02 -4.96 2.24
N VAL A 75 -5.76 -5.13 2.62
CA VAL A 75 -4.90 -6.20 2.09
C VAL A 75 -5.39 -7.57 2.55
N PHE A 76 -5.77 -7.73 3.82
CA PHE A 76 -6.36 -8.98 4.30
C PHE A 76 -7.67 -9.31 3.59
N MET A 77 -8.55 -8.33 3.40
CA MET A 77 -9.79 -8.50 2.65
C MET A 77 -9.51 -8.96 1.21
N ALA A 78 -8.52 -8.36 0.55
CA ALA A 78 -8.09 -8.76 -0.79
C ALA A 78 -7.60 -10.21 -0.86
N LEU A 79 -6.89 -10.69 0.17
CA LEU A 79 -6.43 -12.07 0.28
C LEU A 79 -7.58 -13.03 0.60
N VAL A 80 -8.44 -12.69 1.57
CA VAL A 80 -9.59 -13.50 1.98
C VAL A 80 -10.54 -13.73 0.80
N VAL A 81 -10.87 -12.69 0.04
CA VAL A 81 -11.73 -12.84 -1.15
C VAL A 81 -11.10 -13.78 -2.17
N ARG A 82 -9.78 -13.78 -2.32
CA ARG A 82 -9.09 -14.65 -3.29
C ARG A 82 -9.03 -16.11 -2.84
N LEU A 83 -8.81 -16.31 -1.55
CA LEU A 83 -8.68 -17.64 -0.98
C LEU A 83 -10.04 -18.30 -0.70
N ASN A 84 -11.12 -17.52 -0.60
CA ASN A 84 -12.46 -18.01 -0.29
C ASN A 84 -13.21 -18.52 -1.53
N ARG A 85 -12.78 -19.67 -2.07
CA ARG A 85 -13.37 -20.27 -3.28
C ARG A 85 -14.88 -20.55 -3.22
N HIS A 86 -15.44 -20.70 -2.02
CA HIS A 86 -16.85 -21.06 -1.81
C HIS A 86 -17.69 -19.92 -1.24
N GLY A 87 -17.17 -18.70 -1.17
CA GLY A 87 -17.93 -17.55 -0.69
C GLY A 87 -19.00 -17.10 -1.68
N PRO A 88 -20.01 -16.32 -1.24
CA PRO A 88 -21.02 -15.75 -2.14
C PRO A 88 -20.38 -14.80 -3.17
N GLU A 89 -20.61 -15.04 -4.46
CA GLU A 89 -19.96 -14.30 -5.56
C GLU A 89 -20.18 -12.78 -5.49
N GLU A 90 -21.41 -12.35 -5.21
CA GLU A 90 -21.74 -10.92 -5.14
C GLU A 90 -20.98 -10.21 -4.04
N ALA A 91 -20.96 -10.79 -2.83
CA ALA A 91 -20.24 -10.24 -1.69
C ALA A 91 -18.73 -10.21 -1.96
N GLN A 92 -18.17 -11.29 -2.51
CA GLN A 92 -16.76 -11.35 -2.89
C GLN A 92 -16.40 -10.28 -3.92
N ARG A 93 -17.23 -10.07 -4.94
CA ARG A 93 -17.01 -9.06 -5.97
C ARG A 93 -17.01 -7.66 -5.37
N VAL A 94 -17.99 -7.33 -4.53
CA VAL A 94 -18.07 -6.02 -3.87
C VAL A 94 -16.86 -5.79 -2.98
N LEU A 95 -16.53 -6.74 -2.10
CA LEU A 95 -15.37 -6.65 -1.21
C LEU A 95 -14.06 -6.53 -1.99
N SER A 96 -13.90 -7.27 -3.09
CA SER A 96 -12.73 -7.15 -3.97
C SER A 96 -12.60 -5.76 -4.58
N TRP A 97 -13.69 -5.12 -4.98
CA TRP A 97 -13.63 -3.78 -5.57
C TRP A 97 -13.38 -2.70 -4.53
N VAL A 98 -13.99 -2.81 -3.35
CA VAL A 98 -13.75 -1.89 -2.23
C VAL A 98 -12.30 -1.98 -1.76
N ALA A 99 -11.78 -3.20 -1.56
CA ALA A 99 -10.38 -3.41 -1.19
C ALA A 99 -9.43 -2.89 -2.27
N ALA A 100 -9.73 -3.11 -3.56
CA ALA A 100 -8.91 -2.61 -4.66
C ALA A 100 -8.89 -1.06 -4.71
N ALA A 101 -10.04 -0.42 -4.55
CA ALA A 101 -10.14 1.04 -4.52
C ALA A 101 -9.35 1.63 -3.35
N TYR A 102 -9.47 1.03 -2.16
CA TYR A 102 -8.71 1.46 -0.99
C TYR A 102 -7.20 1.24 -1.17
N CYS A 103 -6.79 0.07 -1.68
CA CYS A 103 -5.37 -0.22 -1.93
C CYS A 103 -4.75 0.74 -2.93
N LEU A 104 -5.49 1.12 -3.99
CA LEU A 104 -5.05 2.13 -4.95
C LEU A 104 -4.92 3.51 -4.27
N LEU A 105 -5.95 3.93 -3.53
CA LEU A 105 -5.93 5.20 -2.80
C LEU A 105 -4.75 5.28 -1.83
N ALA A 106 -4.54 4.23 -1.03
CA ALA A 106 -3.41 4.12 -0.10
C ALA A 106 -2.08 4.19 -0.84
N THR A 107 -1.95 3.50 -1.99
CA THR A 107 -0.73 3.56 -2.80
C THR A 107 -0.43 4.99 -3.27
N LEU A 108 -1.46 5.73 -3.70
CA LEU A 108 -1.30 7.11 -4.14
C LEU A 108 -0.97 8.05 -2.97
N ALA A 109 -1.63 7.90 -1.83
CA ALA A 109 -1.39 8.72 -0.63
C ALA A 109 -0.03 8.45 0.03
N LEU A 110 0.53 7.26 -0.18
CA LEU A 110 1.80 6.82 0.41
C LEU A 110 2.95 6.78 -0.61
N LEU A 111 2.81 7.45 -1.75
CA LEU A 111 3.87 7.51 -2.78
C LEU A 111 5.27 7.88 -2.25
N PRO A 112 5.44 8.79 -1.27
CA PRO A 112 6.75 9.09 -0.71
C PRO A 112 7.49 7.86 -0.18
N TYR A 113 6.76 6.87 0.35
CA TYR A 113 7.36 5.62 0.84
C TYR A 113 8.03 4.79 -0.26
N LEU A 114 7.70 4.99 -1.54
CA LEU A 114 8.36 4.30 -2.65
C LEU A 114 9.83 4.69 -2.80
N ALA A 115 10.25 5.84 -2.27
CA ALA A 115 11.65 6.22 -2.22
C ALA A 115 12.45 5.31 -1.27
N ALA A 116 11.79 4.74 -0.26
CA ALA A 116 12.44 3.96 0.80
C ALA A 116 13.20 2.71 0.29
N PRO A 117 12.57 1.82 -0.53
CA PRO A 117 13.26 0.65 -1.10
C PRO A 117 14.14 0.97 -2.32
N GLY A 118 14.12 2.20 -2.85
CA GLY A 118 14.80 2.56 -4.10
C GLY A 118 14.46 1.61 -5.26
N ALA A 119 15.48 1.12 -5.97
CA ALA A 119 15.32 0.18 -7.09
C ALA A 119 14.67 -1.16 -6.68
N GLY A 120 14.69 -1.51 -5.39
CA GLY A 120 14.04 -2.72 -4.84
C GLY A 120 12.52 -2.71 -4.98
N VAL A 121 11.91 -1.55 -5.26
CA VAL A 121 10.45 -1.42 -5.47
C VAL A 121 9.94 -2.33 -6.59
N ILE A 122 10.73 -2.55 -7.66
CA ILE A 122 10.34 -3.39 -8.80
C ILE A 122 10.24 -4.86 -8.36
N LEU A 123 11.20 -5.33 -7.56
CA LEU A 123 11.18 -6.67 -7.01
C LEU A 123 10.00 -6.86 -6.05
N LEU A 124 9.73 -5.88 -5.17
CA LEU A 124 8.60 -5.91 -4.24
C LEU A 124 7.25 -5.93 -4.98
N LEU A 125 7.14 -5.19 -6.08
CA LEU A 125 5.95 -5.22 -6.93
C LEU A 125 5.77 -6.59 -7.58
N ALA A 126 6.85 -7.18 -8.11
CA ALA A 126 6.83 -8.51 -8.71
C ALA A 126 6.43 -9.60 -7.70
N LEU A 127 6.99 -9.54 -6.48
CA LEU A 127 6.64 -10.47 -5.39
C LEU A 127 5.18 -10.30 -4.95
N SER A 128 4.72 -9.06 -4.77
CA SER A 128 3.33 -8.77 -4.40
C SER A 128 2.35 -9.24 -5.49
N GLY A 129 2.68 -8.99 -6.76
CA GLY A 129 1.92 -9.47 -7.90
C GLY A 129 1.88 -11.00 -7.97
N GLY A 130 3.02 -11.65 -7.73
CA GLY A 130 3.13 -13.11 -7.63
C GLY A 130 2.24 -13.68 -6.53
N LEU A 131 2.27 -13.11 -5.32
CA LEU A 131 1.46 -13.57 -4.20
C LEU A 131 -0.04 -13.42 -4.49
N VAL A 132 -0.46 -12.26 -5.01
CA VAL A 132 -1.86 -12.02 -5.38
C VAL A 132 -2.31 -12.98 -6.47
N ASN A 133 -1.45 -13.31 -7.44
CA ASN A 133 -1.74 -14.25 -8.52
C ASN A 133 -1.84 -15.71 -8.03
N VAL A 134 -0.97 -16.11 -7.09
CA VAL A 134 -1.06 -17.43 -6.45
C VAL A 134 -2.34 -17.55 -5.62
N ALA A 135 -2.73 -16.49 -4.91
CA ALA A 135 -3.95 -16.46 -4.12
C ALA A 135 -5.23 -16.58 -4.99
N THR A 136 -5.21 -16.17 -6.25
CA THR A 136 -6.33 -16.28 -7.19
C THR A 136 -6.56 -17.68 -7.79
N ARG A 137 -5.92 -18.73 -7.26
CA ARG A 137 -6.06 -20.12 -7.77
C ARG A 137 -7.04 -20.95 -6.96
#